data_AF-A0A520F239-F1
#
_entry.id   AF-A0A520F239-F1
#
_cell.length_a   1.000
_cell.length_b   1.000
_cell.length_c   1.000
_cell.angle_alpha   90.00
_cell.angle_beta   90.00
_cell.angle_gamma   90.00
#
_symmetry.space_group_name_H-M   'P 1'
#
loop_
_entity.id
_entity.type
_entity.pdbx_description
1 polymer ?
#
loop_
_entity_poly.entity_id
_entity_poly.type
_entity_poly.pdbx_seq_one_letter_code
_entity_poly.pdbx_strand_id
1 'polypeptide(L)' 'LDTERGREVLTAIVSLAKAYGVTVVGEGVETQAQLDALTAAGCNLVQGFLLGRPADAEHTALLLSRDSAARQR' A
#
# COMPACT_ATOMS: atom_id res chain seq x y z
N LEU A 1 -0.86 2.74 -12.85
CA LEU A 1 -1.35 1.34 -12.85
C LEU A 1 -2.49 1.13 -13.86
N ASP A 2 -2.91 2.21 -14.49
CA ASP A 2 -4.15 2.28 -15.27
C ASP A 2 -3.97 1.76 -16.71
N THR A 3 -2.73 1.37 -17.07
CA THR A 3 -2.39 0.74 -18.35
C THR A 3 -1.88 -0.68 -18.13
N GLU A 4 -1.99 -1.52 -19.15
CA GLU A 4 -1.50 -2.90 -19.14
C GLU A 4 0.01 -2.97 -18.90
N ARG A 5 0.80 -2.22 -19.68
CA ARG A 5 2.26 -2.12 -19.49
C ARG A 5 2.64 -1.67 -18.08
N GLY A 6 1.88 -0.76 -17.49
CA GLY A 6 2.10 -0.33 -16.11
C GLY A 6 1.90 -1.47 -15.09
N ARG A 7 0.93 -2.36 -15.32
CA ARG A 7 0.68 -3.55 -14.49
C ARG A 7 1.75 -4.62 -14.66
N GLU A 8 2.28 -4.80 -15.86
CA GLU A 8 3.40 -5.71 -16.12
C GLU A 8 4.68 -5.25 -15.42
N VAL A 9 5.01 -3.95 -15.51
CA VAL A 9 6.16 -3.37 -14.81
C VAL A 9 6.03 -3.51 -13.30
N LEU A 10 4.84 -3.24 -12.75
CA LEU A 10 4.55 -3.47 -11.33
C LEU A 10 4.86 -4.92 -10.94
N THR A 11 4.33 -5.89 -11.71
CA THR A 11 4.50 -7.32 -11.43
C THR A 11 5.98 -7.71 -11.46
N ALA A 12 6.75 -7.21 -12.42
CA ALA A 12 8.18 -7.45 -12.53
C ALA A 12 8.95 -6.90 -11.32
N ILE A 13 8.68 -5.66 -10.90
CA ILE A 13 9.32 -5.01 -9.75
C ILE A 13 9.00 -5.76 -8.46
N VAL A 14 7.72 -6.10 -8.21
CA VAL A 14 7.34 -6.82 -6.99
C VAL A 14 7.95 -8.21 -6.96
N SER A 15 8.03 -8.91 -8.09
CA SER A 15 8.68 -10.21 -8.18
C SER A 15 10.19 -10.13 -7.89
N LEU A 16 10.86 -9.09 -8.41
CA LEU A 16 12.26 -8.80 -8.12
C LEU A 16 12.46 -8.57 -6.62
N ALA A 17 11.65 -7.69 -6.01
CA ALA A 17 11.75 -7.38 -4.59
C ALA A 17 11.54 -8.63 -3.71
N LYS A 18 10.57 -9.48 -4.05
CA LYS A 18 10.33 -10.77 -3.37
C LYS A 18 11.56 -11.67 -3.44
N ALA A 19 12.23 -11.76 -4.59
CA ALA A 19 13.45 -12.57 -4.75
C ALA A 19 14.61 -12.07 -3.87
N TYR A 20 14.69 -10.76 -3.61
CA TYR A 20 15.69 -10.17 -2.72
C TYR A 20 15.24 -10.09 -1.25
N GLY A 21 14.02 -10.54 -0.92
CA GLY A 21 13.48 -10.44 0.44
C GLY A 21 13.29 -9.00 0.92
N VAL A 22 13.16 -8.03 0.01
CA VAL A 22 12.95 -6.63 0.36
C VAL A 22 11.47 -6.29 0.36
N THR A 23 11.10 -5.37 1.25
CA THR A 23 9.72 -4.89 1.37
C THR A 23 9.41 -3.87 0.29
N VAL A 24 8.24 -3.96 -0.33
CA VAL A 24 7.72 -2.98 -1.30
C VAL A 24 6.58 -2.21 -0.67
N VAL A 25 6.59 -0.89 -0.84
CA VAL A 25 5.47 0.00 -0.50
C VAL A 25 4.95 0.63 -1.79
N GLY A 26 3.67 0.44 -2.09
CA GLY A 26 2.99 1.14 -3.17
C GLY A 26 2.51 2.52 -2.71
N GLU A 27 3.18 3.59 -3.15
CA GLU A 27 2.81 4.97 -2.82
C GLU A 27 1.87 5.59 -3.86
N GLY A 28 1.08 6.58 -3.44
CA GLY A 28 0.18 7.34 -4.30
C GLY A 28 -1.12 6.61 -4.66
N VAL A 29 -1.62 5.71 -3.79
CA VAL A 29 -2.89 5.01 -4.02
C VAL A 29 -4.09 5.93 -3.77
N GLU A 30 -4.78 6.30 -4.84
CA GLU A 30 -5.94 7.21 -4.79
C GLU A 30 -7.25 6.52 -5.15
N THR A 31 -7.20 5.39 -5.87
CA THR A 31 -8.40 4.67 -6.34
C THR A 31 -8.38 3.20 -5.95
N GLN A 32 -9.57 2.61 -5.79
CA GLN A 32 -9.71 1.18 -5.49
C GLN A 32 -9.03 0.31 -6.56
N ALA A 33 -9.12 0.67 -7.84
CA ALA A 33 -8.48 -0.06 -8.92
C ALA A 33 -6.94 -0.10 -8.80
N GLN A 34 -6.32 0.96 -8.31
CA GLN A 34 -4.88 0.99 -8.04
C GLN A 34 -4.52 0.07 -6.86
N LEU A 35 -5.31 0.10 -5.79
CA LEU A 35 -5.13 -0.79 -4.63
C LEU A 35 -5.26 -2.27 -5.03
N ASP A 36 -6.27 -2.60 -5.84
CA ASP A 36 -6.52 -3.96 -6.32
C ASP A 36 -5.35 -4.44 -7.20
N ALA A 37 -4.83 -3.58 -8.08
CA ALA A 37 -3.67 -3.91 -8.91
C ALA A 37 -2.40 -4.17 -8.09
N LEU A 38 -2.14 -3.36 -7.05
CA LEU A 38 -1.02 -3.56 -6.12
C LEU A 38 -1.16 -4.87 -5.34
N THR A 39 -2.34 -5.12 -4.80
CA THR A 39 -2.66 -6.34 -4.05
C THR A 39 -2.51 -7.58 -4.93
N ALA A 40 -2.98 -7.54 -6.17
CA ALA A 40 -2.86 -8.64 -7.13
C ALA A 40 -1.40 -8.95 -7.50
N ALA A 41 -0.53 -7.93 -7.59
CA ALA A 41 0.92 -8.14 -7.76
C ALA A 41 1.60 -8.68 -6.47
N GLY A 42 0.90 -8.65 -5.34
CA GLY A 42 1.36 -9.03 -4.01
C GLY A 42 2.16 -7.94 -3.30
N CYS A 43 1.88 -6.67 -3.60
CA CYS A 43 2.31 -5.51 -2.84
C CYS A 43 1.20 -5.12 -1.85
N ASN A 44 1.35 -5.54 -0.59
CA ASN A 44 0.30 -5.39 0.43
C ASN A 44 0.55 -4.22 1.39
N LEU A 45 1.72 -3.58 1.30
CA LEU A 45 1.99 -2.32 2.01
C LEU A 45 1.75 -1.18 1.03
N VAL A 46 0.87 -0.27 1.41
CA VAL A 46 0.36 0.77 0.52
C VAL A 46 0.14 2.06 1.27
N GLN A 47 0.39 3.18 0.59
CA GLN A 47 0.15 4.53 1.09
C GLN A 47 -0.56 5.34 0.01
N GLY A 48 -1.60 6.08 0.39
CA GLY A 48 -2.21 7.06 -0.48
C GLY A 48 -3.52 7.60 0.07
N PHE A 49 -4.09 8.60 -0.62
CA PHE A 49 -5.28 9.31 -0.16
C PHE A 49 -6.53 8.45 -0.09
N LEU A 50 -6.57 7.31 -0.80
CA LEU A 50 -7.63 6.33 -0.63
C LEU A 50 -7.69 5.80 0.82
N LEU A 51 -6.53 5.63 1.47
CA LEU A 51 -6.42 5.06 2.81
C LEU A 51 -6.44 6.13 3.90
N GLY A 52 -5.91 7.31 3.60
CA GLY A 52 -5.88 8.43 4.52
C GLY A 52 -5.05 9.58 3.96
N ARG A 53 -5.44 10.81 4.29
CA ARG A 53 -4.62 11.98 4.01
C ARG A 53 -3.49 12.09 5.06
N PRO A 54 -2.37 12.75 4.72
CA PRO A 54 -1.36 13.12 5.71
C PRO A 54 -2.01 13.83 6.89
N ALA A 55 -1.59 13.44 8.09
CA ALA A 55 -2.15 13.90 9.34
C ALA A 55 -1.03 14.50 10.21
N ASP A 56 -1.38 15.43 11.09
CA ASP A 56 -0.45 15.95 12.09
C ASP A 56 -0.18 14.91 13.20
N ALA A 57 0.68 15.26 14.15
CA ALA A 57 1.08 14.37 15.23
C ALA A 57 -0.10 13.93 16.11
N GLU A 58 -1.06 14.83 16.40
CA GLU A 58 -2.21 14.55 17.25
C GLU A 58 -3.15 13.55 16.58
N HIS A 59 -3.53 13.81 15.32
CA HIS A 59 -4.36 12.91 14.53
C HIS A 59 -3.68 11.56 14.28
N THR A 60 -2.36 11.56 14.05
CA THR A 60 -1.59 10.31 13.90
C THR A 60 -1.62 9.47 15.18
N ALA A 61 -1.44 10.10 16.36
CA ALA A 61 -1.52 9.40 17.64
C ALA A 61 -2.89 8.75 17.87
N LEU A 62 -3.97 9.47 17.51
CA LEU A 62 -5.34 8.91 17.56
C LEU A 62 -5.49 7.69 16.64
N LEU A 63 -5.00 7.74 15.40
CA LEU A 63 -5.06 6.60 14.48
C LEU A 63 -4.30 5.36 15.02
N LEU A 64 -3.10 5.57 15.56
CA LEU A 64 -2.29 4.48 16.13
C LEU A 64 -2.93 3.85 17.38
N SER A 65 -3.57 4.66 18.21
CA SER A 65 -4.31 4.16 19.39
C SER A 65 -5.55 3.32 19.02
N ARG A 66 -6.16 3.56 17.85
CA ARG A 66 -7.31 2.78 17.37
C ARG A 66 -6.90 1.42 16.80
N ASP A 67 -5.76 1.33 16.11
CA ASP A 67 -5.29 0.11 15.45
C ASP A 67 -4.77 -0.94 16.46
N SER A 68 -4.19 -0.50 17.58
CA SER A 68 -3.74 -1.38 18.67
C SER A 68 -4.88 -2.16 19.33
N ALA A 69 -6.10 -1.60 19.39
CA ALA A 69 -7.29 -2.30 19.90
C ALA A 69 -7.93 -3.27 18.88
N ALA A 70 -7.62 -3.12 17.59
CA ALA A 70 -8.12 -3.97 16.51
C ALA A 70 -7.22 -5.18 16.25
N ARG A 71 -5.90 -5.05 16.38
CA ARG A 71 -4.90 -6.13 16.18
C ARG A 71 -4.72 -7.09 17.36
N GLN A 72 -5.34 -6.81 18.51
CA GLN A 72 -5.30 -7.68 19.71
C GLN A 72 -6.45 -8.70 19.77
N ARG A 73 -7.19 -8.90 18.67
CA ARG A 73 -8.26 -9.89 18.55
C ARG A 73 -7.94 -10.94 17.52
#